data_AF-S7TUY6-F1
#
_entry.id   AF-S7TUY6-F1
#
_cell.length_a   1.000
_cell.length_b   1.000
_cell.length_c   1.000
_cell.angle_alpha   90.00
_cell.angle_beta   90.00
_cell.angle_gamma   90.00
#
_symmetry.space_group_name_H-M   'P 1'
#
loop_
_entity.id
_entity.type
_entity.pdbx_description
1 polymer ?
#
loop_
_entity_poly.entity_id
_entity_poly.type
_entity_poly.pdbx_seq_one_letter_code
_entity_poly.pdbx_strand_id
1 'polypeptide(L)'
;MGIDLSPYFAEYEALVAEVDKLFATVRGQCGDLVTCKQGCDDCCHALFDLSLIEGAYLNDRFNKAFSGRERDAVLMRADAAERLQHKIVRQAFRAKESGEDTMVVLRQLAAERVRCPLLTEESACAGYDYRPITCRLYGIPTAFEGQTRTCGLSGFEAGKPYPTVQLEKIQDRLVELSQRVAEDLGSSFSGLATLFVPVSVALMNTYDEEYLGLKKDGEGEEIAGLAPDELPGAAPADKPTGPADAATYVPGKRIDFPTEECGECGESDCSGCAQAASGGCKGKPYVLEVKGPGEGGKS
;
A
#
# COMPACT_ATOMS: atom_id res chain seq x y z
N MET A 1 -12.80 -20.81 8.66
CA MET A 1 -13.31 -19.43 8.58
C MET A 1 -14.82 -19.53 8.73
N GLY A 2 -15.40 -18.96 9.79
CA GLY A 2 -16.85 -19.00 10.04
C GLY A 2 -17.64 -17.94 9.26
N ILE A 3 -16.93 -17.01 8.62
CA ILE A 3 -17.44 -15.86 7.88
C ILE A 3 -17.06 -16.05 6.41
N ASP A 4 -18.02 -15.89 5.51
CA ASP A 4 -17.82 -16.07 4.07
C ASP A 4 -17.43 -14.75 3.40
N LEU A 5 -16.13 -14.59 3.14
CA LEU A 5 -15.58 -13.44 2.39
C LEU A 5 -15.36 -13.75 0.90
N SER A 6 -15.77 -14.94 0.44
CA SER A 6 -15.59 -15.39 -0.94
C SER A 6 -16.10 -14.41 -2.02
N PRO A 7 -17.26 -13.72 -1.88
CA PRO A 7 -17.69 -12.79 -2.91
C PRO A 7 -16.73 -11.60 -3.08
N TYR A 8 -16.19 -11.06 -1.98
CA TYR A 8 -15.22 -9.97 -2.02
C TYR A 8 -13.85 -10.43 -2.52
N PHE A 9 -13.48 -11.69 -2.28
CA PHE A 9 -12.27 -12.27 -2.85
C PHE A 9 -12.34 -12.34 -4.38
N ALA A 10 -13.51 -12.64 -4.97
CA ALA A 10 -13.67 -12.63 -6.42
C ALA A 10 -13.50 -11.21 -7.01
N GLU A 11 -14.01 -10.18 -6.32
CA GLU A 11 -13.81 -8.78 -6.71
C GLU A 11 -12.34 -8.35 -6.56
N TYR A 12 -11.68 -8.77 -5.49
CA TYR A 12 -10.25 -8.55 -5.29
C TYR A 12 -9.41 -9.22 -6.38
N GLU A 13 -9.72 -10.48 -6.74
CA GLU A 13 -9.05 -11.20 -7.83
C GLU A 13 -9.24 -10.51 -9.19
N ALA A 14 -10.41 -9.91 -9.44
CA ALA A 14 -10.64 -9.09 -10.62
C ALA A 14 -9.73 -7.85 -10.64
N LEU A 15 -9.61 -7.15 -9.50
CA LEU A 15 -8.68 -6.02 -9.35
C LEU A 15 -7.23 -6.45 -9.54
N VAL A 16 -6.82 -7.59 -8.97
CA VAL A 16 -5.49 -8.18 -9.18
C VAL A 16 -5.23 -8.44 -10.65
N ALA A 17 -6.20 -9.00 -11.39
CA ALA A 17 -6.06 -9.24 -12.82
C ALA A 17 -5.95 -7.95 -13.64
N GLU A 18 -6.60 -6.86 -13.23
CA GLU A 18 -6.42 -5.54 -13.82
C GLU A 18 -4.99 -5.03 -13.58
N VAL A 19 -4.49 -5.12 -12.35
CA VAL A 19 -3.12 -4.74 -11.97
C VAL A 19 -2.06 -5.54 -12.74
N ASP A 20 -2.24 -6.85 -12.88
CA ASP A 20 -1.33 -7.70 -13.64
C ASP A 20 -1.28 -7.30 -15.13
N LYS A 21 -2.41 -6.86 -15.72
CA LYS A 21 -2.45 -6.32 -17.09
C LYS A 21 -1.71 -4.99 -17.21
N LEU A 22 -1.82 -4.12 -16.21
CA LEU A 22 -1.07 -2.87 -16.18
C LEU A 22 0.43 -3.14 -16.12
N PHE A 23 0.86 -4.06 -15.25
CA PHE A 23 2.25 -4.49 -15.18
C PHE A 23 2.74 -5.07 -16.52
N ALA A 24 1.96 -5.94 -17.16
CA ALA A 24 2.28 -6.49 -18.47
C ALA A 24 2.40 -5.42 -19.55
N THR A 25 1.56 -4.37 -19.49
CA THR A 25 1.60 -3.23 -20.42
C THR A 25 2.89 -2.44 -20.26
N VAL A 26 3.27 -2.08 -19.03
CA VAL A 26 4.52 -1.37 -18.75
C VAL A 26 5.72 -2.23 -19.14
N ARG A 27 5.70 -3.53 -18.81
CA ARG A 27 6.75 -4.48 -19.21
C ARG A 27 6.87 -4.61 -20.73
N GLY A 28 5.76 -4.58 -21.46
CA GLY A 28 5.77 -4.60 -22.93
C GLY A 28 6.36 -3.33 -23.56
N GLN A 29 6.15 -2.17 -22.92
CA GLN A 29 6.65 -0.88 -23.39
C GLN A 29 8.11 -0.63 -22.98
N CYS A 30 8.49 -1.06 -21.78
CA CYS A 30 9.74 -0.73 -21.10
C CYS A 30 10.57 -1.99 -20.72
N GLY A 31 10.48 -3.06 -21.52
CA GLY A 31 10.97 -4.40 -21.14
C GLY A 31 12.42 -4.46 -20.67
N ASP A 32 13.30 -3.62 -21.23
CA ASP A 32 14.72 -3.57 -20.86
C ASP A 32 14.96 -2.92 -19.48
N LEU A 33 13.98 -2.16 -18.96
CA LEU A 33 14.05 -1.46 -17.67
C LEU A 33 13.38 -2.26 -16.55
N VAL A 34 12.49 -3.20 -16.87
CA VAL A 34 11.78 -4.05 -15.90
C VAL A 34 12.57 -5.34 -15.68
N THR A 35 13.40 -5.36 -14.63
CA THR A 35 14.24 -6.51 -14.25
C THR A 35 13.52 -7.55 -13.38
N CYS A 36 12.28 -7.26 -12.98
CA CYS A 36 11.50 -8.12 -12.09
C CYS A 36 11.20 -9.49 -12.72
N LYS A 37 11.57 -10.56 -12.01
CA LYS A 37 11.36 -11.96 -12.38
C LYS A 37 11.13 -12.79 -11.12
N GLN A 38 10.59 -14.01 -11.26
CA GLN A 38 10.59 -14.98 -10.17
C GLN A 38 12.03 -15.22 -9.70
N GLY A 39 12.26 -15.16 -8.39
CA GLY A 39 13.60 -15.18 -7.78
C GLY A 39 14.24 -13.80 -7.55
N CYS A 40 13.55 -12.70 -7.87
CA CYS A 40 13.91 -11.37 -7.38
C CYS A 40 13.25 -11.14 -6.01
N ASP A 41 14.03 -10.83 -4.99
CA ASP A 41 13.60 -10.73 -3.58
C ASP A 41 13.63 -9.30 -3.01
N ASP A 42 13.96 -8.27 -3.81
CA ASP A 42 14.01 -6.88 -3.32
C ASP A 42 12.65 -6.43 -2.74
N CYS A 43 11.54 -6.74 -3.40
CA CYS A 43 10.21 -6.45 -2.86
C CYS A 43 9.91 -7.20 -1.56
N CYS A 44 10.57 -8.34 -1.30
CA CYS A 44 10.42 -9.12 -0.09
C CYS A 44 11.18 -8.53 1.11
N HIS A 45 11.91 -7.43 0.92
CA HIS A 45 12.58 -6.69 1.99
C HIS A 45 12.00 -5.28 2.18
N ALA A 46 10.93 -4.94 1.47
CA ALA A 46 10.28 -3.64 1.57
C ALA A 46 9.23 -3.66 2.69
N LEU A 47 9.12 -2.53 3.40
CA LEU A 47 8.06 -2.31 4.39
C LEU A 47 6.82 -1.73 3.70
N PHE A 48 5.69 -2.40 3.87
CA PHE A 48 4.38 -1.95 3.44
C PHE A 48 3.30 -2.66 4.25
N ASP A 49 2.13 -2.04 4.29
CA ASP A 49 0.96 -2.58 4.97
C ASP A 49 -0.12 -2.99 3.96
N LEU A 50 -0.99 -3.89 4.40
CA LEU A 50 -2.08 -4.48 3.65
C LEU A 50 -3.42 -3.94 4.15
N SER A 51 -4.31 -3.62 3.23
CA SER A 51 -5.72 -3.36 3.56
C SER A 51 -6.40 -4.59 4.15
N LEU A 52 -7.54 -4.41 4.82
CA LEU A 52 -8.34 -5.49 5.39
C LEU A 52 -8.59 -6.64 4.40
N ILE A 53 -9.07 -6.30 3.19
CA ILE A 53 -9.38 -7.31 2.17
C ILE A 53 -8.14 -8.07 1.71
N GLU A 54 -7.01 -7.39 1.56
CA GLU A 54 -5.74 -8.03 1.18
C GLU A 54 -5.22 -8.95 2.28
N GLY A 55 -5.27 -8.49 3.53
CA GLY A 55 -4.86 -9.29 4.68
C GLY A 55 -5.72 -10.54 4.85
N ALA A 56 -7.05 -10.39 4.76
CA ALA A 56 -7.99 -11.51 4.86
C ALA A 56 -7.82 -12.51 3.70
N TYR A 57 -7.65 -12.01 2.48
CA TYR A 57 -7.38 -12.85 1.31
C TYR A 57 -6.06 -13.62 1.44
N LEU A 58 -4.99 -12.93 1.85
CA LEU A 58 -3.68 -13.55 2.07
C LEU A 58 -3.75 -14.63 3.14
N ASN A 59 -4.44 -14.38 4.25
CA ASN A 59 -4.63 -15.33 5.33
C ASN A 59 -5.43 -16.56 4.91
N ASP A 60 -6.52 -16.38 4.14
CA ASP A 60 -7.31 -17.49 3.58
C ASP A 60 -6.44 -18.39 2.69
N ARG A 61 -5.72 -17.80 1.74
CA ARG A 61 -4.85 -18.54 0.81
C ARG A 61 -3.70 -19.21 1.54
N PHE A 62 -3.10 -18.55 2.53
CA PHE A 62 -2.05 -19.12 3.36
C PHE A 62 -2.53 -20.35 4.14
N ASN A 63 -3.66 -20.26 4.83
CA ASN A 63 -4.20 -21.37 5.61
C ASN A 63 -4.69 -22.54 4.74
N LYS A 64 -5.05 -22.29 3.48
CA LYS A 64 -5.37 -23.34 2.49
C LYS A 64 -4.12 -24.00 1.90
N ALA A 65 -3.05 -23.22 1.69
CA ALA A 65 -1.83 -23.70 1.03
C ALA A 65 -0.83 -24.37 1.99
N PHE A 66 -0.76 -23.93 3.25
CA PHE A 66 0.26 -24.38 4.20
C PHE A 66 -0.35 -25.11 5.39
N SER A 67 0.25 -26.24 5.77
CA SER A 67 -0.14 -26.99 6.96
C SER A 67 1.07 -27.62 7.66
N GLY A 68 0.93 -27.93 8.95
CA GLY A 68 1.97 -28.56 9.75
C GLY A 68 3.28 -27.74 9.82
N ARG A 69 4.42 -28.43 9.70
CA ARG A 69 5.76 -27.85 9.90
C ARG A 69 6.08 -26.68 8.97
N GLU A 70 5.59 -26.70 7.73
CA GLU A 70 5.84 -25.61 6.78
C GLU A 70 5.12 -24.33 7.19
N ARG A 71 3.87 -24.46 7.68
CA ARG A 71 3.11 -23.35 8.23
C ARG A 71 3.82 -22.76 9.45
N ASP A 72 4.25 -23.61 10.38
CA ASP A 72 4.93 -23.17 11.60
C ASP A 72 6.23 -22.41 11.27
N ALA A 73 6.99 -22.87 10.28
CA ALA A 73 8.20 -22.19 9.82
C ALA A 73 7.92 -20.80 9.20
N VAL A 74 6.80 -20.61 8.51
CA VAL A 74 6.35 -19.28 8.04
C VAL A 74 5.95 -18.40 9.22
N LEU A 75 5.19 -18.93 10.18
CA LEU A 75 4.74 -18.16 11.34
C LEU A 75 5.89 -17.75 12.27
N MET A 76 6.90 -18.60 12.45
CA MET A 76 8.12 -18.22 13.17
C MET A 76 8.85 -17.05 12.50
N ARG A 77 8.88 -17.02 11.16
CA ARG A 77 9.42 -15.87 10.42
C ARG A 77 8.53 -14.64 10.56
N ALA A 78 7.20 -14.81 10.58
CA ALA A 78 6.24 -13.72 10.79
C ALA A 78 6.42 -13.05 12.14
N ASP A 79 6.55 -13.84 13.20
CA ASP A 79 6.82 -13.36 14.57
C ASP A 79 8.18 -12.63 14.68
N ALA A 80 9.21 -13.12 13.99
CA ALA A 80 10.49 -12.42 13.92
C ALA A 80 10.42 -11.08 13.17
N ALA A 81 9.70 -11.04 12.03
CA ALA A 81 9.48 -9.83 11.26
C ALA A 81 8.67 -8.80 12.06
N GLU A 82 7.63 -9.24 12.76
CA GLU A 82 6.76 -8.38 13.56
C GLU A 82 7.52 -7.70 14.69
N ARG A 83 8.34 -8.45 15.43
CA ARG A 83 9.21 -7.85 16.47
C ARG A 83 10.15 -6.79 15.92
N LEU A 84 10.63 -6.95 14.69
CA LEU A 84 11.51 -5.97 14.06
C LEU A 84 10.72 -4.75 13.62
N GLN A 85 9.56 -4.94 12.97
CA GLN A 85 8.66 -3.86 12.56
C GLN A 85 8.20 -3.04 13.76
N HIS A 86 7.74 -3.68 14.84
CA HIS A 86 7.34 -3.00 16.06
C HIS A 86 8.47 -2.14 16.66
N LYS A 87 9.74 -2.60 16.59
CA LYS A 87 10.89 -1.78 17.03
C LYS A 87 11.10 -0.57 16.15
N ILE A 88 11.05 -0.74 14.83
CA ILE A 88 11.23 0.33 13.84
C ILE A 88 10.13 1.39 14.00
N VAL A 89 8.87 0.96 14.03
CA VAL A 89 7.71 1.83 14.20
C VAL A 89 7.81 2.60 15.52
N ARG A 90 8.15 1.93 16.62
CA ARG A 90 8.34 2.58 17.93
C ARG A 90 9.48 3.60 17.92
N GLN A 91 10.56 3.35 17.21
CA GLN A 91 11.66 4.31 17.06
C GLN A 91 11.20 5.55 16.28
N ALA A 92 10.47 5.36 15.19
CA ALA A 92 9.92 6.46 14.40
C ALA A 92 8.91 7.30 15.18
N PHE A 93 8.03 6.68 15.99
CA PHE A 93 7.13 7.41 16.87
C PHE A 93 7.89 8.28 17.88
N ARG A 94 8.94 7.73 18.52
CA ARG A 94 9.78 8.50 19.46
C ARG A 94 10.51 9.66 18.79
N ALA A 95 11.02 9.46 17.57
CA ALA A 95 11.65 10.51 16.78
C ALA A 95 10.66 11.65 16.50
N LYS A 96 9.44 11.31 16.07
CA LYS A 96 8.35 12.28 15.88
C LYS A 96 7.98 13.03 17.16
N GLU A 97 7.86 12.32 18.29
CA GLU A 97 7.59 12.93 19.60
C GLU A 97 8.72 13.86 20.07
N SER A 98 9.97 13.58 19.70
CA SER A 98 11.11 14.45 19.99
C SER A 98 11.18 15.70 19.10
N GLY A 99 10.21 15.89 18.20
CA GLY A 99 10.10 17.07 17.33
C GLY A 99 10.90 16.97 16.04
N GLU A 100 11.33 15.77 15.63
CA GLU A 100 11.94 15.58 14.30
C GLU A 100 10.94 15.86 13.18
N ASP A 101 11.46 16.35 12.05
CA ASP A 101 10.66 16.61 10.87
C ASP A 101 9.99 15.33 10.36
N THR A 102 8.68 15.41 10.11
CA THR A 102 7.87 14.24 9.73
C THR A 102 8.35 13.63 8.41
N MET A 103 8.80 14.44 7.44
CA MET A 103 9.30 13.92 6.16
C MET A 103 10.64 13.20 6.32
N VAL A 104 11.48 13.62 7.26
CA VAL A 104 12.73 12.92 7.59
C VAL A 104 12.44 11.56 8.21
N VAL A 105 11.54 11.49 9.19
CA VAL A 105 11.15 10.24 9.85
C VAL A 105 10.52 9.26 8.85
N LEU A 106 9.62 9.74 7.98
CA LEU A 106 9.01 8.91 6.93
C LEU A 106 10.06 8.39 5.93
N ARG A 107 11.06 9.20 5.58
CA ARG A 107 12.15 8.76 4.70
C ARG A 107 13.01 7.68 5.34
N GLN A 108 13.29 7.80 6.64
CA GLN A 108 14.04 6.77 7.39
C GLN A 108 13.25 5.47 7.42
N LEU A 109 11.96 5.52 7.76
CA LEU A 109 11.06 4.36 7.72
C LEU A 109 11.03 3.69 6.34
N ALA A 110 10.97 4.47 5.26
CA ALA A 110 10.98 3.94 3.90
C ALA A 110 12.31 3.27 3.49
N ALA A 111 13.41 3.59 4.17
CA ALA A 111 14.72 2.98 3.93
C ALA A 111 14.94 1.69 4.75
N GLU A 112 14.14 1.48 5.80
CA GLU A 112 14.22 0.28 6.63
C GLU A 112 13.80 -0.96 5.86
N ARG A 113 14.49 -2.07 6.14
CA ARG A 113 14.29 -3.32 5.43
C ARG A 113 13.98 -4.45 6.38
N VAL A 114 12.78 -5.02 6.25
CA VAL A 114 12.35 -6.19 7.02
C VAL A 114 12.09 -7.34 6.07
N ARG A 115 12.66 -8.50 6.40
CA ARG A 115 12.48 -9.72 5.61
C ARG A 115 11.02 -10.19 5.69
N CYS A 116 10.39 -10.34 4.53
CA CYS A 116 9.03 -10.85 4.40
C CYS A 116 8.94 -12.29 4.94
N PRO A 117 7.88 -12.63 5.69
CA PRO A 117 7.70 -13.98 6.23
C PRO A 117 7.57 -15.06 5.15
N LEU A 118 7.08 -14.68 3.96
CA LEU A 118 6.88 -15.58 2.82
C LEU A 118 8.14 -15.81 1.99
N LEU A 119 9.24 -15.09 2.26
CA LEU A 119 10.51 -15.29 1.55
C LEU A 119 11.21 -16.57 2.00
N THR A 120 11.35 -17.54 1.11
CA THR A 120 12.07 -18.80 1.35
C THR A 120 13.60 -18.59 1.34
N GLU A 121 14.35 -19.61 1.76
CA GLU A 121 15.83 -19.60 1.71
C GLU A 121 16.39 -19.60 0.28
N GLU A 122 15.56 -19.92 -0.72
CA GLU A 122 15.93 -19.97 -2.14
C GLU A 122 15.65 -18.63 -2.86
N SER A 123 15.45 -17.55 -2.10
CA SER A 123 15.02 -16.23 -2.61
C SER A 123 13.73 -16.28 -3.44
N ALA A 124 12.83 -17.21 -3.12
CA ALA A 124 11.52 -17.36 -3.74
C ALA A 124 10.40 -16.97 -2.77
N CYS A 125 9.31 -16.41 -3.30
CA CYS A 125 8.12 -16.13 -2.49
C CYS A 125 7.25 -17.40 -2.41
N ALA A 126 7.04 -17.91 -1.20
CA ALA A 126 6.17 -19.06 -0.95
C ALA A 126 4.71 -18.81 -1.34
N GLY A 127 4.31 -17.53 -1.41
CA GLY A 127 2.97 -17.10 -1.80
C GLY A 127 2.89 -16.35 -3.12
N TYR A 128 3.72 -16.72 -4.10
CA TYR A 128 3.85 -15.97 -5.35
C TYR A 128 2.52 -15.73 -6.09
N ASP A 129 1.61 -16.71 -6.10
CA ASP A 129 0.37 -16.60 -6.87
C ASP A 129 -0.67 -15.69 -6.23
N TYR A 130 -0.64 -15.56 -4.91
CA TYR A 130 -1.57 -14.74 -4.11
C TYR A 130 -0.89 -13.50 -3.52
N ARG A 131 0.17 -13.01 -4.18
CA ARG A 131 0.87 -11.78 -3.81
C ARG A 131 -0.09 -10.58 -3.72
N PRO A 132 0.08 -9.70 -2.71
CA PRO A 132 -0.62 -8.41 -2.63
C PRO A 132 -0.36 -7.50 -3.82
N ILE A 133 -1.19 -6.49 -4.00
CA ILE A 133 -1.09 -5.52 -5.10
C ILE A 133 0.25 -4.79 -5.08
N THR A 134 0.71 -4.35 -3.91
CA THR A 134 1.99 -3.67 -3.74
C THR A 134 3.16 -4.52 -4.27
N CYS A 135 3.16 -5.83 -4.01
CA CYS A 135 4.19 -6.74 -4.52
C CYS A 135 4.14 -6.95 -6.03
N ARG A 136 2.96 -6.79 -6.66
CA ARG A 136 2.77 -6.93 -8.11
C ARG A 136 3.25 -5.69 -8.86
N LEU A 137 3.07 -4.51 -8.26
CA LEU A 137 3.47 -3.22 -8.85
C LEU A 137 4.92 -2.82 -8.57
N TYR A 138 5.58 -3.42 -7.59
CA TYR A 138 6.92 -3.01 -7.12
C TYR A 138 7.97 -2.84 -8.26
N GLY A 139 7.90 -3.66 -9.30
CA GLY A 139 8.86 -3.66 -10.42
C GLY A 139 8.64 -2.56 -11.47
N ILE A 140 7.62 -1.72 -11.35
CA ILE A 140 7.28 -0.66 -12.30
C ILE A 140 7.14 0.69 -11.59
N PRO A 141 7.21 1.83 -12.31
CA PRO A 141 7.03 3.14 -11.71
C PRO A 141 5.61 3.31 -11.16
N THR A 142 5.51 3.68 -9.88
CA THR A 142 4.24 4.00 -9.21
C THR A 142 4.24 5.44 -8.72
N ALA A 143 3.14 6.15 -8.91
CA ALA A 143 2.91 7.45 -8.32
C ALA A 143 2.20 7.28 -6.97
N PHE A 144 2.69 7.98 -5.96
CA PHE A 144 2.06 8.10 -4.64
C PHE A 144 2.33 9.51 -4.09
N GLU A 145 1.30 10.24 -3.68
CA GLU A 145 1.33 11.62 -3.18
C GLU A 145 2.07 12.58 -4.13
N GLY A 146 1.88 12.40 -5.44
CA GLY A 146 2.56 13.20 -6.47
C GLY A 146 4.05 12.90 -6.64
N GLN A 147 4.59 11.93 -5.91
CA GLN A 147 5.96 11.44 -6.06
C GLN A 147 5.97 10.12 -6.82
N THR A 148 6.90 9.98 -7.77
CA THR A 148 7.12 8.69 -8.45
C THR A 148 8.15 7.89 -7.69
N ARG A 149 7.83 6.63 -7.40
CA ARG A 149 8.72 5.66 -6.77
C ARG A 149 9.02 4.53 -7.76
N THR A 150 10.27 4.10 -7.78
CA THR A 150 10.76 3.01 -8.62
C THR A 150 11.59 2.05 -7.76
N CYS A 151 11.61 0.77 -8.13
CA CYS A 151 12.46 -0.23 -7.49
C CYS A 151 13.95 0.08 -7.76
N GLY A 152 14.80 -0.08 -6.75
CA GLY A 152 16.25 0.18 -6.86
C GLY A 152 16.99 -0.77 -7.81
N LEU A 153 16.40 -1.92 -8.14
CA LEU A 153 16.93 -2.88 -9.12
C LEU A 153 16.38 -2.67 -10.54
N SER A 154 15.41 -1.78 -10.71
CA SER A 154 14.86 -1.44 -12.03
C SER A 154 15.78 -0.46 -12.76
N GLY A 155 15.74 -0.47 -14.10
CA GLY A 155 16.51 0.45 -14.93
C GLY A 155 15.89 1.86 -15.02
N PHE A 156 14.84 2.16 -14.26
CA PHE A 156 14.14 3.43 -14.36
C PHE A 156 14.94 4.56 -13.71
N GLU A 157 15.38 5.51 -14.53
CA GLU A 157 16.09 6.71 -14.08
C GLU A 157 15.13 7.84 -13.67
N ALA A 158 15.46 8.54 -12.59
CA ALA A 158 14.71 9.70 -12.13
C ALA A 158 14.71 10.83 -13.18
N GLY A 159 13.55 11.50 -13.36
CA GLY A 159 13.40 12.63 -14.28
C GLY A 159 13.12 12.25 -15.74
N LYS A 160 13.17 10.97 -16.10
CA LYS A 160 12.72 10.49 -17.42
C LYS A 160 11.23 10.15 -17.39
N PRO A 161 10.49 10.43 -18.47
CA PRO A 161 9.06 10.23 -18.44
C PRO A 161 8.75 8.77 -18.82
N TYR A 162 8.18 8.04 -17.87
CA TYR A 162 7.79 6.64 -18.01
C TYR A 162 6.29 6.45 -17.79
N PRO A 163 5.69 5.36 -18.29
CA PRO A 163 4.36 4.96 -17.88
C PRO A 163 4.35 4.70 -16.37
N THR A 164 3.52 5.44 -15.64
CA THR A 164 3.45 5.39 -14.17
C THR A 164 2.05 4.99 -13.75
N VAL A 165 1.93 4.04 -12.83
CA VAL A 165 0.64 3.61 -12.27
C VAL A 165 0.27 4.49 -11.09
N GLN A 166 -0.97 5.00 -11.04
CA GLN A 166 -1.50 5.71 -9.86
C GLN A 166 -1.85 4.72 -8.76
N LEU A 167 -1.05 4.69 -7.71
CA LEU A 167 -1.27 3.76 -6.59
C LEU A 167 -2.45 4.21 -5.72
N GLU A 168 -2.71 5.51 -5.60
CA GLU A 168 -3.80 6.06 -4.80
C GLU A 168 -5.15 5.54 -5.27
N LYS A 169 -5.41 5.55 -6.58
CA LYS A 169 -6.67 5.01 -7.15
C LYS A 169 -6.88 3.53 -6.83
N ILE A 170 -5.80 2.77 -6.68
CA ILE A 170 -5.89 1.35 -6.33
C ILE A 170 -6.17 1.20 -4.83
N GLN A 171 -5.51 2.00 -4.00
CA GLN A 171 -5.76 2.03 -2.56
C GLN A 171 -7.19 2.47 -2.25
N ASP A 172 -7.71 3.48 -2.94
CA ASP A 172 -9.10 3.91 -2.81
C ASP A 172 -10.07 2.74 -3.09
N ARG A 173 -9.86 2.00 -4.19
CA ARG A 173 -10.68 0.81 -4.50
C ARG A 173 -10.56 -0.30 -3.45
N LEU A 174 -9.38 -0.48 -2.84
CA LEU A 174 -9.18 -1.47 -1.77
C LEU A 174 -9.91 -1.06 -0.48
N VAL A 175 -9.89 0.23 -0.15
CA VAL A 175 -10.63 0.79 0.99
C VAL A 175 -12.14 0.70 0.75
N GLU A 176 -12.63 1.03 -0.44
CA GLU A 176 -14.04 0.87 -0.82
C GLU A 176 -14.51 -0.60 -0.72
N LEU A 177 -13.69 -1.54 -1.18
CA LEU A 177 -13.98 -2.97 -1.06
C LEU A 177 -13.99 -3.40 0.41
N SER A 178 -13.05 -2.92 1.21
CA SER A 178 -12.96 -3.19 2.66
C SER A 178 -14.13 -2.56 3.43
N GLN A 179 -14.63 -1.41 2.99
CA GLN A 179 -15.79 -0.74 3.56
C GLN A 179 -17.07 -1.55 3.32
N ARG A 180 -17.27 -2.04 2.09
CA ARG A 180 -18.41 -2.92 1.81
C ARG A 180 -18.38 -4.20 2.65
N VAL A 181 -17.20 -4.79 2.84
CA VAL A 181 -17.03 -5.94 3.77
C VAL A 181 -17.51 -5.57 5.17
N ALA A 182 -17.07 -4.43 5.71
CA ALA A 182 -17.44 -3.99 7.06
C ALA A 182 -18.95 -3.70 7.20
N GLU A 183 -19.55 -3.05 6.20
CA GLU A 183 -20.98 -2.70 6.16
C GLU A 183 -21.88 -3.93 6.02
N ASP A 184 -21.58 -4.83 5.09
CA ASP A 184 -22.39 -6.02 4.81
C ASP A 184 -22.33 -7.04 5.95
N LEU A 185 -21.19 -7.12 6.66
CA LEU A 185 -21.08 -7.92 7.87
C LEU A 185 -21.75 -7.26 9.08
N GLY A 186 -22.02 -5.95 9.03
CA GLY A 186 -22.59 -5.20 10.15
C GLY A 186 -21.61 -5.00 11.30
N SER A 187 -20.33 -4.77 10.99
CA SER A 187 -19.27 -4.54 11.97
C SER A 187 -19.58 -3.34 12.88
N SER A 188 -19.29 -3.47 14.17
CA SER A 188 -19.33 -2.36 15.13
C SER A 188 -18.14 -1.39 14.98
N PHE A 189 -17.08 -1.78 14.26
CA PHE A 189 -15.86 -0.99 14.16
C PHE A 189 -15.88 -0.03 12.97
N SER A 190 -15.95 1.27 13.25
CA SER A 190 -15.99 2.33 12.23
C SER A 190 -14.68 2.48 11.44
N GLY A 191 -13.54 2.08 12.01
CA GLY A 191 -12.21 2.19 11.40
C GLY A 191 -11.74 0.94 10.65
N LEU A 192 -12.56 -0.12 10.58
CA LEU A 192 -12.14 -1.42 10.06
C LEU A 192 -11.72 -1.36 8.58
N ALA A 193 -12.39 -0.54 7.78
CA ALA A 193 -12.11 -0.36 6.36
C ALA A 193 -10.76 0.33 6.08
N THR A 194 -10.29 1.14 7.03
CA THR A 194 -9.03 1.90 6.95
C THR A 194 -7.92 1.29 7.80
N LEU A 195 -8.14 0.08 8.32
CA LEU A 195 -7.12 -0.64 9.07
C LEU A 195 -6.12 -1.25 8.10
N PHE A 196 -4.86 -0.86 8.26
CA PHE A 196 -3.73 -1.42 7.53
C PHE A 196 -2.88 -2.25 8.47
N VAL A 197 -2.49 -3.45 8.03
CA VAL A 197 -1.68 -4.37 8.81
C VAL A 197 -0.49 -4.88 8.02
N PRO A 198 0.68 -5.09 8.65
CA PRO A 198 1.82 -5.67 7.96
C PRO A 198 1.54 -7.14 7.59
N VAL A 199 2.29 -7.65 6.62
CA VAL A 199 2.19 -9.04 6.15
C VAL A 199 2.33 -10.05 7.30
N SER A 200 3.20 -9.77 8.28
CA SER A 200 3.37 -10.58 9.50
C SER A 200 2.07 -10.74 10.27
N VAL A 201 1.41 -9.63 10.61
CA VAL A 201 0.14 -9.60 11.34
C VAL A 201 -0.95 -10.29 10.51
N ALA A 202 -1.07 -9.98 9.22
CA ALA A 202 -2.07 -10.61 8.36
C ALA A 202 -1.99 -12.15 8.36
N LEU A 203 -0.78 -12.72 8.39
CA LEU A 203 -0.58 -14.17 8.45
C LEU A 203 -0.86 -14.79 9.82
N MET A 204 -0.54 -14.06 10.90
CA MET A 204 -0.73 -14.54 12.28
C MET A 204 -2.15 -14.35 12.79
N ASN A 205 -2.91 -13.42 12.20
CA ASN A 205 -4.23 -13.04 12.68
C ASN A 205 -5.32 -14.09 12.36
N THR A 206 -6.41 -14.06 13.14
CA THR A 206 -7.66 -14.77 12.88
C THR A 206 -8.76 -13.79 12.55
N TYR A 207 -9.25 -13.83 11.31
CA TYR A 207 -10.37 -13.00 10.86
C TYR A 207 -11.71 -13.62 11.32
N ASP A 208 -11.94 -13.60 12.62
CA ASP A 208 -13.14 -14.12 13.28
C ASP A 208 -14.17 -13.02 13.58
N GLU A 209 -15.28 -13.41 14.20
CA GLU A 209 -16.37 -12.50 14.58
C GLU A 209 -15.92 -11.41 15.56
N GLU A 210 -14.87 -11.64 16.33
CA GLU A 210 -14.36 -10.68 17.31
C GLU A 210 -13.51 -9.63 16.63
N TYR A 211 -12.56 -10.06 15.80
CA TYR A 211 -11.76 -9.16 14.97
C TYR A 211 -12.63 -8.27 14.07
N LEU A 212 -13.72 -8.83 13.54
CA LEU A 212 -14.65 -8.13 12.65
C LEU A 212 -15.76 -7.37 13.40
N GLY A 213 -15.81 -7.40 14.74
CA GLY A 213 -16.76 -6.61 15.52
C GLY A 213 -18.22 -7.07 15.37
N LEU A 214 -18.45 -8.38 15.26
CA LEU A 214 -19.77 -9.00 15.07
C LEU A 214 -20.40 -9.49 16.39
N LYS A 215 -19.62 -9.60 17.47
CA LYS A 215 -20.13 -9.89 18.82
C LYS A 215 -20.73 -8.61 19.42
N LYS A 216 -22.02 -8.62 19.77
CA LYS A 216 -22.68 -7.58 20.56
C LYS A 216 -22.42 -7.79 22.05
N ASP A 217 -21.72 -6.82 22.66
CA ASP A 217 -21.60 -6.47 24.08
C ASP A 217 -21.44 -7.61 25.11
N GLY A 218 -20.24 -7.73 25.70
CA GLY A 218 -20.09 -8.43 26.98
C GLY A 218 -18.66 -8.63 27.47
N GLU A 219 -17.72 -9.00 26.60
CA GLU A 219 -16.35 -9.36 27.01
C GLU A 219 -15.41 -9.05 25.83
N GLY A 220 -15.07 -7.77 25.64
CA GLY A 220 -13.92 -7.41 24.83
C GLY A 220 -12.70 -7.54 25.73
N GLU A 221 -11.98 -8.66 25.69
CA GLU A 221 -10.57 -8.59 26.03
C GLU A 221 -9.96 -7.57 25.07
N GLU A 222 -9.40 -6.50 25.63
CA GLU A 222 -8.58 -5.57 24.87
C GLU A 222 -7.62 -6.38 24.03
N ILE A 223 -7.71 -6.23 22.71
CA ILE A 223 -6.66 -6.67 21.79
C ILE A 223 -5.39 -5.96 22.25
N ALA A 224 -4.58 -6.69 23.03
CA ALA A 224 -3.35 -6.20 23.59
C ALA A 224 -2.38 -5.91 22.44
N GLY A 225 -2.37 -4.65 22.01
CA GLY A 225 -1.39 -4.12 21.07
C GLY A 225 -1.98 -3.50 19.81
N LEU A 226 -2.90 -2.54 19.96
CA LEU A 226 -2.97 -1.28 19.18
C LEU A 226 -4.28 -0.57 19.55
N ALA A 227 -4.32 0.06 20.73
CA ALA A 227 -5.37 1.02 21.03
C ALA A 227 -5.07 2.32 20.26
N PRO A 228 -6.00 2.84 19.44
CA PRO A 228 -5.98 4.24 19.09
C PRO A 228 -6.45 5.02 20.32
N ASP A 229 -5.62 5.97 20.73
CA ASP A 229 -5.95 7.09 21.64
C ASP A 229 -6.02 6.82 23.16
N GLU A 230 -4.86 6.92 23.81
CA GLU A 230 -4.73 7.78 24.99
C GLU A 230 -3.57 8.77 24.76
N LEU A 231 -3.89 9.93 24.19
CA LEU A 231 -3.04 11.11 24.25
C LEU A 231 -3.26 11.78 25.62
N PRO A 232 -2.29 11.77 26.56
CA PRO A 232 -2.46 12.47 27.83
C PRO A 232 -2.09 13.94 27.66
N GLY A 233 -3.11 14.80 27.74
CA GLY A 233 -3.01 16.15 28.29
C GLY A 233 -2.41 17.24 27.40
N ALA A 234 -3.13 17.68 26.36
CA ALA A 234 -2.93 19.01 25.79
C ALA A 234 -3.82 20.02 26.53
N ALA A 235 -3.20 20.98 27.22
CA ALA A 235 -3.83 22.22 27.65
C ALA A 235 -4.48 22.94 26.45
N PRO A 236 -5.50 23.79 26.63
CA PRO A 236 -6.21 24.40 25.50
C PRO A 236 -5.26 25.36 24.77
N ALA A 237 -4.66 24.89 23.68
CA ALA A 237 -3.96 25.73 22.74
C ALA A 237 -4.97 26.36 21.77
N ASP A 238 -4.80 27.65 21.51
CA ASP A 238 -5.68 28.44 20.64
C ASP A 238 -5.95 27.77 19.29
N LYS A 239 -7.20 27.89 18.83
CA LYS A 239 -7.66 27.31 17.56
C LYS A 239 -6.76 27.76 16.41
N PRO A 240 -6.16 26.84 15.62
CA PRO A 240 -5.38 27.24 14.46
C PRO A 240 -6.30 27.78 13.37
N THR A 241 -6.26 29.10 13.15
CA THR A 241 -6.85 29.74 11.97
C THR A 241 -5.88 29.62 10.79
N GLY A 242 -5.95 28.51 10.09
CA GLY A 242 -5.18 28.24 8.87
C GLY A 242 -5.96 27.33 7.92
N PRO A 243 -5.57 27.22 6.63
CA PRO A 243 -6.40 26.63 5.57
C PRO A 243 -6.63 25.11 5.68
N ALA A 244 -6.22 24.50 6.79
CA ALA A 244 -6.43 23.10 7.14
C ALA A 244 -7.57 22.90 8.15
N ASP A 245 -8.59 23.77 8.13
CA ASP A 245 -9.80 23.58 8.93
C ASP A 245 -10.66 22.49 8.29
N ALA A 246 -11.01 21.45 9.06
CA ALA A 246 -11.74 20.28 8.58
C ALA A 246 -13.11 20.62 7.98
N ALA A 247 -13.67 21.80 8.33
CA ALA A 247 -14.90 22.33 7.73
C ALA A 247 -14.76 22.78 6.26
N THR A 248 -13.53 22.91 5.74
CA THR A 248 -13.25 23.32 4.35
C THR A 248 -12.90 22.18 3.40
N TYR A 249 -12.87 20.93 3.88
CA TYR A 249 -12.65 19.76 3.03
C TYR A 249 -13.90 19.46 2.17
N VAL A 250 -13.77 19.61 0.86
CA VAL A 250 -14.77 19.20 -0.14
C VAL A 250 -14.12 18.17 -1.06
N PRO A 251 -14.63 16.92 -1.12
CA PRO A 251 -14.10 15.89 -2.02
C PRO A 251 -14.09 16.38 -3.47
N GLY A 252 -12.96 16.21 -4.17
CA GLY A 252 -12.82 16.54 -5.59
C GLY A 252 -12.32 17.95 -5.93
N LYS A 253 -12.02 18.80 -4.94
CA LYS A 253 -11.36 20.09 -5.18
C LYS A 253 -9.87 20.00 -4.84
N ARG A 254 -9.00 20.17 -5.84
CA ARG A 254 -7.54 20.23 -5.63
C ARG A 254 -7.24 21.45 -4.75
N ILE A 255 -6.44 21.25 -3.70
CA ILE A 255 -5.92 22.33 -2.88
C ILE A 255 -4.82 23.01 -3.72
N ASP A 256 -5.05 24.25 -4.14
CA ASP A 256 -4.05 25.03 -4.84
C ASP A 256 -2.98 25.48 -3.83
N PHE A 257 -1.79 24.88 -3.93
CA PHE A 257 -0.62 25.31 -3.17
C PHE A 257 0.00 26.55 -3.81
N PRO A 258 0.58 27.47 -3.01
CA PRO A 258 1.31 28.62 -3.55
C PRO A 258 2.47 28.10 -4.41
N THR A 259 2.43 28.42 -5.70
CA THR A 259 3.53 28.18 -6.64
C THR A 259 4.64 29.19 -6.39
N GLU A 260 5.47 28.98 -5.37
CA GLU A 260 6.77 29.65 -5.29
C GLU A 260 7.84 28.60 -5.01
N GLU A 261 8.92 28.66 -5.82
CA GLU A 261 10.05 27.73 -5.95
C GLU A 261 9.89 26.56 -6.94
N CYS A 262 9.28 26.83 -8.10
CA CYS A 262 9.84 26.32 -9.35
C CYS A 262 10.49 27.49 -10.08
N GLY A 263 11.82 27.53 -10.08
CA GLY A 263 12.59 28.54 -10.82
C GLY A 263 12.22 28.54 -12.30
N GLU A 264 11.66 29.67 -12.72
CA GLU A 264 11.59 30.24 -14.06
C GLU A 264 11.87 29.29 -15.24
N CYS A 265 10.80 28.82 -15.87
CA CYS A 265 10.80 28.66 -17.33
C CYS A 265 9.64 29.49 -17.89
N GLY A 266 9.97 30.72 -18.31
CA GLY A 266 9.05 31.64 -18.95
C GLY A 266 8.51 31.07 -20.26
N GLU A 267 7.21 31.28 -20.46
CA GLU A 267 6.49 30.97 -21.69
C GLU A 267 7.15 31.65 -22.89
N SER A 268 7.76 30.87 -23.80
CA SER A 268 7.78 31.09 -25.26
C SER A 268 8.84 30.30 -26.03
N ASP A 269 9.71 29.50 -25.40
CA ASP A 269 10.64 28.62 -26.13
C ASP A 269 10.69 27.20 -25.57
N CYS A 270 9.70 26.40 -25.97
CA CYS A 270 9.66 24.96 -25.69
C CYS A 270 10.50 24.13 -26.68
N SER A 271 11.62 24.68 -27.17
CA SER A 271 12.55 23.98 -28.06
C SER A 271 13.41 22.94 -27.33
N GLY A 272 13.44 22.97 -25.99
CA GLY A 272 14.16 21.99 -25.15
C GLY A 272 13.44 20.66 -24.89
N CYS A 273 12.12 20.58 -25.07
CA CYS A 273 11.38 19.31 -24.95
C CYS A 273 11.56 18.39 -26.17
N ALA A 274 12.11 18.90 -27.28
CA ALA A 274 12.40 18.11 -28.48
C ALA A 274 13.69 17.29 -28.38
N GLN A 275 14.48 17.45 -27.31
CA GLN A 275 15.79 16.80 -27.12
C GLN A 275 15.88 16.00 -25.81
N ALA A 276 14.76 15.69 -25.15
CA ALA A 276 14.74 14.59 -24.19
C ALA A 276 14.95 13.29 -24.98
N ALA A 277 16.21 12.84 -25.03
CA ALA A 277 16.59 11.55 -25.59
C ALA A 277 15.57 10.51 -25.13
N SER A 278 14.99 9.81 -26.11
CA SER A 278 14.01 8.75 -25.94
C SER A 278 14.31 7.94 -24.69
N GLY A 279 13.62 8.23 -23.58
CA GLY A 279 13.59 7.33 -22.43
C GLY A 279 13.16 5.99 -22.99
N GLY A 280 13.94 4.94 -22.73
CA GLY A 280 14.00 3.69 -23.51
C GLY A 280 12.72 2.84 -23.58
N CYS A 281 11.54 3.42 -23.36
CA CYS A 281 10.26 2.80 -23.57
C CYS A 281 9.68 3.14 -24.94
N LYS A 282 9.09 2.13 -25.59
CA LYS A 282 8.29 2.35 -26.81
C LYS A 282 6.95 2.95 -26.40
N GLY A 283 6.79 4.26 -26.56
CA GLY A 283 5.51 4.95 -26.35
C GLY A 283 5.65 6.36 -25.80
N LYS A 284 4.54 7.10 -25.74
CA LYS A 284 4.48 8.34 -24.99
C LYS A 284 4.36 8.00 -23.49
N PRO A 285 4.95 8.79 -22.59
CA PRO A 285 4.66 8.68 -21.17
C PRO A 285 3.20 9.03 -20.90
N TYR A 286 2.47 8.17 -20.19
CA TYR A 286 1.11 8.44 -19.73
C TYR A 286 0.87 7.78 -18.39
N VAL A 287 -0.09 8.34 -17.65
CA VAL A 287 -0.46 7.82 -16.35
C VAL A 287 -1.48 6.71 -16.55
N LEU A 288 -1.18 5.52 -16.04
CA LEU A 288 -2.04 4.34 -16.11
C LEU A 288 -3.00 4.36 -14.92
N GLU A 289 -4.29 4.40 -15.23
CA GLU A 289 -5.36 4.36 -14.26
C GLU A 289 -6.08 3.02 -14.31
N VAL A 290 -6.42 2.48 -13.15
CA VAL A 290 -7.32 1.34 -13.07
C VAL A 290 -8.73 1.86 -13.33
N LYS A 291 -9.47 1.23 -14.24
CA LYS A 291 -10.82 1.68 -14.58
C LYS A 291 -11.71 1.56 -13.35
N GLY A 292 -12.45 2.61 -13.01
CA GLY A 292 -13.40 2.57 -11.91
C GLY A 292 -14.55 1.58 -12.19
N PRO A 293 -15.23 1.07 -11.15
CA PRO A 293 -16.43 0.25 -11.31
C PRO A 293 -17.56 1.14 -11.90
N GLY A 294 -17.59 1.26 -13.22
CA GLY A 294 -18.57 2.11 -13.92
C GLY A 294 -18.18 2.55 -15.33
N GLU A 295 -16.90 2.51 -15.70
CA GLU A 295 -16.46 2.88 -17.06
C GLU A 295 -16.41 1.66 -18.00
N GLY A 296 -17.57 1.01 -18.12
CA GLY A 296 -17.88 0.10 -19.22
C GLY A 296 -18.08 0.91 -20.50
N GLY A 297 -17.29 0.59 -21.52
CA GLY A 297 -17.10 1.41 -22.72
C GLY A 297 -18.38 1.78 -23.46
N LYS A 298 -18.39 3.01 -23.98
CA LYS A 298 -19.02 3.28 -25.27
C LYS A 298 -17.95 3.09 -26.34
N SER A 299 -18.20 2.10 -27.20
CA SER A 299 -17.52 1.92 -28.48
C SER A 299 -17.69 3.14 -29.38
#